data_AF-A0A3B9SRI2-F1
#
_entry.id   AF-A0A3B9SRI2-F1
#
_cell.length_a   1.000
_cell.length_b   1.000
_cell.length_c   1.000
_cell.angle_alpha   90.00
_cell.angle_beta   90.00
_cell.angle_gamma   90.00
#
_symmetry.space_group_name_H-M   'P 1'
#
loop_
_entity.id
_entity.type
_entity.pdbx_description
1 polymer ?
#
loop_
_entity_poly.entity_id
_entity_poly.type
_entity_poly.pdbx_seq_one_letter_code
_entity_poly.pdbx_strand_id
1 'polypeptide(L)'
;MVADKDVLEKRLLRLEHVLRKLKVLSEVPPEKYLKDESIQDRAERNLQIAARVCIDIGQADQKLFEVLVRGEFNIRGFQNKMIRKFIPELSPASVSRILKRLSLHGLIKRVARSRKYYLTKLGKAVITTGLKTRALFIIPSLAGLELTGA
;
A
#
# COMPACT_ATOMS: atom_id res chain seq x y z
N MET A 1 -22.74 -0.92 -11.68
CA MET A 1 -23.10 -1.05 -10.25
C MET A 1 -22.16 -0.16 -9.44
N VAL A 2 -22.74 0.72 -8.63
CA VAL A 2 -22.20 1.98 -8.12
C VAL A 2 -21.49 1.82 -6.75
N ALA A 3 -21.10 0.58 -6.37
CA ALA A 3 -20.71 0.26 -4.99
C ALA A 3 -19.23 0.52 -4.60
N ASP A 4 -18.36 0.98 -5.50
CA ASP A 4 -16.90 0.81 -5.31
C ASP A 4 -16.08 2.08 -4.97
N LYS A 5 -16.62 3.30 -5.17
CA LYS A 5 -15.89 4.55 -4.85
C LYS A 5 -16.01 4.91 -3.36
N ASP A 6 -17.21 4.80 -2.79
CA ASP A 6 -17.50 5.10 -1.39
C ASP A 6 -16.74 4.19 -0.41
N VAL A 7 -16.55 2.92 -0.77
CA VAL A 7 -15.85 1.95 0.09
C VAL A 7 -14.36 2.28 0.16
N LEU A 8 -13.76 2.74 -0.95
CA LEU A 8 -12.37 3.19 -0.98
C LEU A 8 -12.20 4.53 -0.26
N GLU A 9 -13.06 5.51 -0.53
CA GLU A 9 -13.06 6.78 0.21
C GLU A 9 -13.19 6.51 1.70
N LYS A 10 -14.12 5.64 2.13
CA LYS A 10 -14.25 5.23 3.54
C LYS A 10 -12.99 4.56 4.09
N ARG A 11 -12.30 3.73 3.32
CA ARG A 11 -11.06 3.04 3.76
C ARG A 11 -9.86 3.99 3.81
N LEU A 12 -9.72 4.90 2.84
CA LEU A 12 -8.68 5.94 2.83
C LEU A 12 -8.92 6.99 3.92
N LEU A 13 -10.17 7.42 4.11
CA LEU A 13 -10.57 8.27 5.22
C LEU A 13 -10.32 7.58 6.56
N ARG A 14 -10.58 6.27 6.66
CA ARG A 14 -10.26 5.48 7.85
C ARG A 14 -8.74 5.41 8.10
N LEU A 15 -7.94 5.23 7.06
CA LEU A 15 -6.47 5.26 7.18
C LEU A 15 -5.97 6.64 7.59
N GLU A 16 -6.46 7.70 6.93
CA GLU A 16 -6.11 9.08 7.24
C GLU A 16 -6.46 9.44 8.70
N HIS A 17 -7.66 9.05 9.15
CA HIS A 17 -8.10 9.25 10.52
C HIS A 17 -7.20 8.53 11.53
N VAL A 18 -6.80 7.30 11.24
CA VAL A 18 -5.89 6.52 12.09
C VAL A 18 -4.50 7.15 12.10
N LEU A 19 -3.98 7.60 10.96
CA LEU A 19 -2.69 8.28 10.87
C LEU A 19 -2.69 9.61 11.62
N ARG A 20 -3.78 10.38 11.59
CA ARG A 20 -3.94 11.59 12.40
C ARG A 20 -3.88 11.28 13.90
N LYS A 21 -4.55 10.21 14.35
CA LYS A 21 -4.47 9.76 15.75
C LYS A 21 -3.05 9.31 16.14
N LEU A 22 -2.39 8.56 15.28
CA LEU A 22 -1.00 8.13 15.50
C LEU A 22 -0.04 9.32 15.54
N LYS A 23 -0.25 10.36 14.72
CA LYS A 23 0.53 11.60 14.76
C LYS A 23 0.40 12.30 16.11
N VAL A 24 -0.82 12.47 16.62
CA VAL A 24 -1.04 13.06 17.95
C VAL A 24 -0.38 12.23 19.05
N LEU A 25 -0.42 10.90 18.94
CA LEU A 25 0.25 10.02 19.90
C LEU A 25 1.78 10.07 19.77
N SER A 26 2.33 10.34 18.58
CA SER A 26 3.78 10.49 18.36
C SER A 26 4.37 11.78 18.95
N GLU A 27 3.52 12.77 19.24
CA GLU A 27 3.92 14.02 19.90
C GLU A 27 3.97 13.87 21.43
N VAL A 28 3.54 12.73 21.99
CA VAL A 28 3.59 12.47 23.43
C VAL A 28 5.03 12.20 23.86
N PRO A 29 5.52 12.85 24.95
CA PRO A 29 6.85 12.58 25.49
C PRO A 29 7.03 11.09 25.82
N PRO A 30 8.19 10.48 25.51
CA PRO A 30 8.43 9.05 25.74
C PRO A 30 8.17 8.62 27.19
N GLU A 31 8.53 9.47 28.14
CA GLU A 31 8.34 9.25 29.58
C GLU A 31 6.87 9.09 29.99
N LYS A 32 5.99 9.84 29.32
CA LYS A 32 4.55 9.80 29.55
C LYS A 32 3.91 8.63 28.83
N TYR A 33 4.38 8.31 27.63
CA TYR A 33 3.96 7.11 26.90
C TYR A 33 4.24 5.83 27.69
N LEU A 34 5.41 5.72 28.31
CA LEU A 34 5.83 4.54 29.06
C LEU A 34 5.05 4.33 30.37
N LYS A 35 4.50 5.39 30.96
CA LYS A 35 3.79 5.33 32.25
C LYS A 35 2.27 5.22 32.13
N ASP A 36 1.70 5.46 30.95
CA ASP A 36 0.26 5.51 30.74
C ASP A 36 -0.20 4.38 29.81
N GLU A 37 -0.68 3.28 30.39
CA GLU A 37 -1.23 2.12 29.66
C GLU A 37 -2.34 2.52 28.69
N SER A 38 -3.13 3.56 29.00
CA SER A 38 -4.21 3.99 28.12
C SER A 38 -3.71 4.61 26.81
N ILE A 39 -2.55 5.29 26.86
CA ILE A 39 -1.88 5.86 25.68
C ILE A 39 -1.27 4.73 24.85
N GLN A 40 -0.65 3.74 25.50
CA GLN A 40 -0.07 2.57 24.83
C GLN A 40 -1.15 1.76 24.10
N ASP A 41 -2.25 1.45 24.78
CA ASP A 41 -3.40 0.74 24.22
C ASP A 41 -4.03 1.46 23.01
N ARG A 42 -4.00 2.79 23.02
CA ARG A 42 -4.49 3.60 21.91
C ARG A 42 -3.52 3.58 20.73
N ALA A 43 -2.21 3.63 20.99
CA ALA A 43 -1.20 3.54 19.95
C ALA A 43 -1.23 2.16 19.28
N GLU A 44 -1.22 1.09 20.07
CA GLU A 44 -1.24 -0.29 19.60
C GLU A 44 -2.49 -0.59 18.75
N ARG A 45 -3.69 -0.22 19.24
CA ARG A 45 -4.93 -0.38 18.46
C ARG A 45 -4.91 0.38 17.15
N ASN A 46 -4.40 1.63 17.14
CA ASN A 46 -4.33 2.41 15.92
C ASN A 46 -3.29 1.86 14.94
N LEU A 47 -2.15 1.35 15.43
CA LEU A 47 -1.15 0.67 14.61
C LEU A 47 -1.69 -0.61 13.98
N GLN A 48 -2.41 -1.45 14.75
CA GLN A 48 -3.07 -2.65 14.23
C GLN A 48 -4.10 -2.32 13.16
N ILE A 49 -4.90 -1.27 13.34
CA ILE A 49 -5.87 -0.84 12.33
C ILE A 49 -5.17 -0.33 11.06
N ALA A 50 -4.09 0.45 11.19
CA ALA A 50 -3.30 0.90 10.05
C ALA A 50 -2.68 -0.29 9.30
N ALA A 51 -2.09 -1.24 10.02
CA ALA A 51 -1.53 -2.47 9.46
C ALA A 51 -2.61 -3.30 8.76
N ARG A 52 -3.80 -3.49 9.36
CA ARG A 52 -4.91 -4.22 8.73
C ARG A 52 -5.38 -3.53 7.46
N VAL A 53 -5.53 -2.21 7.46
CA VAL A 53 -5.93 -1.46 6.26
C VAL A 53 -4.85 -1.56 5.17
N CYS A 54 -3.57 -1.55 5.53
CA CYS A 54 -2.46 -1.78 4.61
C CYS A 54 -2.37 -3.25 4.13
N ILE A 55 -2.73 -4.23 4.95
CA ILE A 55 -2.75 -5.66 4.60
C ILE A 55 -3.92 -5.98 3.67
N ASP A 56 -5.10 -5.39 3.89
CA ASP A 56 -6.23 -5.42 2.95
C ASP A 56 -5.84 -4.82 1.57
N ILE A 57 -4.75 -4.06 1.53
CA ILE A 57 -4.14 -3.50 0.34
C ILE A 57 -2.98 -4.37 -0.21
N GLY A 58 -2.35 -5.29 0.53
CA GLY A 58 -0.89 -5.50 0.42
C GLY A 58 -0.17 -6.87 0.28
N GLN A 59 -0.68 -8.05 0.67
CA GLN A 59 0.27 -9.21 0.77
C GLN A 59 0.78 -9.80 -0.57
N ALA A 60 0.02 -9.67 -1.68
CA ALA A 60 0.50 -10.07 -3.02
C ALA A 60 1.07 -8.89 -3.83
N ASP A 61 1.21 -7.71 -3.19
CA ASP A 61 1.25 -6.44 -3.91
C ASP A 61 2.66 -5.83 -4.02
N GLN A 62 3.66 -6.20 -3.20
CA GLN A 62 5.01 -5.60 -3.30
C GLN A 62 5.69 -5.89 -4.64
N LYS A 63 5.89 -7.17 -4.99
CA LYS A 63 6.53 -7.55 -6.26
C LYS A 63 5.72 -7.07 -7.46
N LEU A 64 4.39 -7.04 -7.33
CA LEU A 64 3.51 -6.42 -8.31
C LEU A 64 3.79 -4.93 -8.48
N PHE A 65 3.93 -4.18 -7.39
CA PHE A 65 4.22 -2.75 -7.42
C PHE A 65 5.57 -2.46 -8.07
N GLU A 66 6.61 -3.22 -7.73
CA GLU A 66 7.93 -3.15 -8.38
C GLU A 66 7.82 -3.39 -9.89
N VAL A 67 7.03 -4.38 -10.30
CA VAL A 67 6.75 -4.69 -11.70
C VAL A 67 5.98 -3.56 -12.39
N LEU A 68 4.99 -2.96 -11.73
CA LEU A 68 4.16 -1.90 -12.30
C LEU A 68 4.92 -0.58 -12.52
N VAL A 69 5.94 -0.28 -11.72
CA VAL A 69 6.75 0.96 -11.88
C VAL A 69 7.84 0.85 -12.96
N ARG A 70 8.06 -0.33 -13.56
CA ARG A 70 9.06 -0.52 -14.64
C ARG A 70 8.83 0.46 -15.79
N GLY A 71 9.91 1.06 -16.30
CA GLY A 71 9.85 2.08 -17.35
C GLY A 71 9.11 1.63 -18.61
N GLU A 72 9.29 0.37 -19.02
CA GLU A 72 8.59 -0.24 -20.15
C GLU A 72 7.06 -0.17 -20.05
N PHE A 73 6.52 -0.29 -18.83
CA PHE A 73 5.07 -0.24 -18.57
C PHE A 73 4.56 1.19 -18.50
N ASN A 74 5.41 2.14 -18.13
CA ASN A 74 5.10 3.56 -18.24
C ASN A 74 5.04 4.03 -19.71
N ILE A 75 5.84 3.44 -20.59
CA ILE A 75 5.89 3.81 -22.01
C ILE A 75 4.80 3.10 -22.82
N ARG A 76 4.68 1.77 -22.68
CA ARG A 76 3.84 0.93 -23.56
C ARG A 76 2.53 0.45 -22.95
N GLY A 77 2.34 0.70 -21.65
CA GLY A 77 1.28 0.13 -20.83
C GLY A 77 1.55 -1.33 -20.51
N PHE A 78 0.73 -1.89 -19.63
CA PHE A 78 0.84 -3.29 -19.21
C PHE A 78 -0.47 -4.04 -19.38
N GLN A 79 -0.36 -5.37 -19.45
CA GLN A 79 -1.48 -6.30 -19.57
C GLN A 79 -1.29 -7.44 -18.58
N ASN A 80 -2.37 -8.15 -18.28
CA ASN A 80 -2.33 -9.35 -17.44
C ASN A 80 -1.22 -10.34 -17.87
N LYS A 81 -1.15 -10.67 -19.17
CA LYS A 81 -0.13 -11.58 -19.69
C LYS A 81 1.30 -11.11 -19.48
N MET A 82 1.53 -9.80 -19.35
CA MET A 82 2.85 -9.22 -19.12
C MET A 82 3.22 -9.32 -17.65
N ILE A 83 2.28 -9.00 -16.74
CA ILE A 83 2.48 -9.12 -15.29
C ILE A 83 2.84 -10.56 -14.92
N ARG A 84 2.13 -11.54 -15.49
CA ARG A 84 2.38 -12.97 -15.25
C ARG A 84 3.75 -13.47 -15.70
N LYS A 85 4.46 -12.73 -16.57
CA LYS A 85 5.86 -13.07 -16.90
C LYS A 85 6.82 -12.78 -15.75
N PHE A 86 6.49 -11.80 -14.92
CA PHE A 86 7.29 -11.42 -13.76
C PHE A 86 6.83 -12.08 -12.46
N ILE A 87 5.58 -12.56 -12.45
CA ILE A 87 4.90 -13.16 -11.29
C ILE A 87 4.14 -14.42 -11.77
N PRO A 88 4.86 -15.48 -12.18
CA PRO A 88 4.27 -16.69 -12.77
C PRO A 88 3.36 -17.46 -11.80
N GLU A 89 3.55 -17.29 -10.49
CA GLU A 89 2.72 -17.87 -9.43
C GLU A 89 1.28 -17.35 -9.43
N LEU A 90 1.00 -16.20 -10.07
CA LEU A 90 -0.35 -15.67 -10.15
C LEU A 90 -1.12 -16.25 -11.34
N SER A 91 -2.29 -16.83 -11.00
CA SER A 91 -3.26 -17.25 -12.01
C SER A 91 -3.78 -16.05 -12.84
N PRO A 92 -4.23 -16.27 -14.09
CA PRO A 92 -4.87 -15.22 -14.90
C PRO A 92 -6.05 -14.54 -14.20
N ALA A 93 -6.85 -15.32 -13.46
CA ALA A 93 -7.98 -14.81 -12.71
C ALA A 93 -7.53 -13.92 -11.54
N SER A 94 -6.49 -14.33 -10.81
CA SER A 94 -5.89 -13.56 -9.72
C SER A 94 -5.37 -12.20 -10.22
N VAL A 95 -4.58 -12.19 -11.30
CA VAL A 95 -4.09 -10.93 -11.88
C VAL A 95 -5.24 -10.04 -12.37
N SER A 96 -6.29 -10.62 -12.94
CA SER A 96 -7.47 -9.85 -13.37
C SER A 96 -8.20 -9.20 -12.19
N ARG A 97 -8.33 -9.92 -11.06
CA ARG A 97 -8.91 -9.37 -9.82
C ARG A 97 -8.05 -8.26 -9.25
N ILE A 98 -6.73 -8.40 -9.28
CA ILE A 98 -5.82 -7.35 -8.82
C ILE A 98 -5.90 -6.11 -9.73
N LEU A 99 -5.84 -6.28 -11.06
CA LEU A 99 -6.01 -5.16 -12.00
C LEU A 99 -7.36 -4.48 -11.82
N LYS A 100 -8.43 -5.25 -11.57
CA LYS A 100 -9.74 -4.70 -11.25
C LYS A 100 -9.67 -3.88 -9.96
N ARG A 101 -9.13 -4.42 -8.85
CA ARG A 101 -8.92 -3.68 -7.59
C ARG A 101 -8.15 -2.37 -7.82
N LEU A 102 -7.00 -2.42 -8.47
CA LEU A 102 -6.18 -1.23 -8.76
C LEU A 102 -6.95 -0.20 -9.62
N SER A 103 -7.78 -0.66 -10.56
CA SER A 103 -8.60 0.22 -11.38
C SER A 103 -9.76 0.84 -10.60
N LEU A 104 -10.38 0.08 -9.69
CA LEU A 104 -11.38 0.58 -8.75
C LEU A 104 -10.77 1.61 -7.80
N HIS A 105 -9.50 1.43 -7.44
CA HIS A 105 -8.74 2.36 -6.60
C HIS A 105 -8.17 3.56 -7.36
N GLY A 106 -8.45 3.69 -8.66
CA GLY A 106 -7.93 4.78 -9.48
C GLY A 106 -6.41 4.80 -9.64
N LEU A 107 -5.71 3.73 -9.23
CA LEU A 107 -4.25 3.61 -9.35
C LEU A 107 -3.86 3.28 -10.79
N ILE A 108 -4.74 2.60 -11.53
CA ILE A 108 -4.54 2.29 -12.94
C ILE A 108 -5.76 2.73 -13.75
N LYS A 109 -5.52 3.09 -15.02
CA LYS A 109 -6.56 3.36 -16.01
C LYS A 109 -6.45 2.39 -17.17
N ARG A 110 -7.59 1.90 -17.67
CA ARG A 110 -7.65 1.05 -18.86
C ARG A 110 -7.60 1.90 -20.12
N VAL A 111 -6.90 1.42 -21.14
CA VAL A 111 -6.87 2.04 -22.47
C VAL A 111 -8.08 1.57 -23.27
N ALA A 112 -8.81 2.52 -23.87
CA ALA A 112 -9.98 2.25 -24.71
C ALA A 112 -9.65 1.23 -25.80
N ARG A 113 -10.62 0.35 -26.10
CA ARG A 113 -10.52 -0.69 -27.15
C ARG A 113 -9.30 -1.63 -27.01
N SER A 114 -8.72 -1.75 -25.81
CA SER A 114 -7.61 -2.68 -25.56
C SER A 114 -7.71 -3.36 -24.19
N ARG A 115 -6.81 -4.33 -23.95
CA ARG A 115 -6.59 -4.96 -22.64
C ARG A 115 -5.45 -4.31 -21.85
N LYS A 116 -4.95 -3.17 -22.31
CA LYS A 116 -3.82 -2.44 -21.69
C LYS A 116 -4.30 -1.54 -20.56
N TYR A 117 -3.41 -1.37 -19.59
CA TYR A 117 -3.54 -0.46 -18.47
C TYR A 117 -2.31 0.44 -18.38
N TYR A 118 -2.49 1.62 -17.81
CA TYR A 118 -1.42 2.52 -17.41
C TYR A 118 -1.62 2.90 -15.94
N LEU A 119 -0.53 3.14 -15.22
CA LEU A 119 -0.60 3.82 -13.94
C LEU A 119 -1.13 5.24 -14.13
N THR A 120 -2.04 5.66 -13.26
CA THR A 120 -2.46 7.06 -13.16
C THR A 120 -1.39 7.88 -12.45
N LYS A 121 -1.51 9.21 -12.43
CA LYS A 121 -0.59 10.06 -11.64
C LYS A 121 -0.63 9.67 -10.15
N LEU A 122 -1.83 9.42 -9.62
CA LEU A 122 -2.04 8.92 -8.26
C LEU A 122 -1.37 7.56 -8.05
N GLY A 123 -1.60 6.59 -8.95
CA GLY A 123 -1.01 5.26 -8.86
C GLY A 123 0.53 5.30 -8.84
N LYS A 124 1.14 6.14 -9.68
CA LYS A 124 2.59 6.34 -9.68
C LYS A 124 3.06 6.90 -8.34
N ALA A 125 2.41 7.94 -7.82
CA ALA A 125 2.77 8.57 -6.55
C ALA A 125 2.63 7.58 -5.38
N VAL A 126 1.48 6.94 -5.24
CA VAL A 126 1.20 5.98 -4.15
C VAL A 126 2.18 4.82 -4.16
N ILE A 127 2.38 4.18 -5.32
CA ILE A 127 3.28 3.04 -5.41
C ILE A 127 4.73 3.45 -5.16
N THR A 128 5.19 4.53 -5.77
CA THR A 128 6.58 5.01 -5.59
C THR A 128 6.85 5.40 -4.14
N THR A 129 5.92 6.12 -3.51
CA THR A 129 6.03 6.47 -2.10
C THR A 129 6.03 5.23 -1.23
N GLY A 130 5.14 4.26 -1.44
CA GLY A 130 5.14 3.00 -0.69
C GLY A 130 6.45 2.23 -0.81
N LEU A 131 6.99 2.11 -2.03
CA LEU A 131 8.28 1.45 -2.27
C LEU A 131 9.46 2.21 -1.63
N LYS A 132 9.49 3.55 -1.74
CA LYS A 132 10.53 4.38 -1.13
C LYS A 132 10.45 4.38 0.38
N THR A 133 9.26 4.49 0.98
CA THR A 133 9.06 4.41 2.42
C THR A 133 9.60 3.09 2.95
N ARG A 134 9.30 1.98 2.27
CA ARG A 134 9.85 0.67 2.63
C ARG A 134 11.38 0.63 2.56
N ALA A 135 11.95 1.07 1.44
CA ALA A 135 13.38 0.97 1.20
C ALA A 135 14.24 1.92 2.05
N LEU A 136 13.77 3.15 2.26
CA LEU A 136 14.55 4.22 2.89
C LEU A 136 14.29 4.36 4.39
N PHE A 137 13.13 3.89 4.88
CA PHE A 137 12.75 4.06 6.29
C PHE A 137 12.54 2.70 6.97
N ILE A 138 11.67 1.85 6.43
CA ILE A 138 11.30 0.60 7.12
C ILE A 138 12.47 -0.39 7.18
N ILE A 139 13.12 -0.70 6.05
CA ILE A 139 14.23 -1.67 6.03
C ILE A 139 15.39 -1.21 6.93
N PRO A 140 15.92 0.02 6.82
CA PRO A 140 17.03 0.46 7.68
C PRO A 140 16.65 0.50 9.16
N SER A 141 15.44 0.95 9.51
CA SER A 141 14.98 0.95 10.90
C SER A 141 14.88 -0.44 11.49
N LEU A 142 14.50 -1.45 10.70
CA LEU A 142 14.42 -2.84 11.15
C LEU A 142 15.80 -3.52 11.19
N ALA A 143 16.66 -3.25 10.21
CA ALA A 143 18.04 -3.76 10.21
C ALA A 143 18.86 -3.23 11.39
N GLY A 144 18.58 -2.00 11.85
CA GLY A 144 19.20 -1.43 13.05
C GLY A 144 18.77 -2.10 14.36
N LEU A 145 17.62 -2.78 14.40
CA LEU A 145 17.13 -3.50 15.59
C LEU A 145 17.85 -4.84 15.79
N GLU A 146 18.40 -5.44 14.74
CA GLU A 146 19.13 -6.72 14.80
C GLU A 146 20.53 -6.59 15.43
N LEU A 147 21.04 -5.37 15.65
CA LEU A 147 22.36 -5.11 16.24
C LEU A 147 22.32 -4.69 17.72
N THR A 148 21.12 -4.52 18.30
CA THR A 148 20.93 -4.15 19.71
C THR A 148 20.48 -5.31 20.61
N GLY A 149 20.33 -6.51 20.04
CA GLY A 149 20.10 -7.75 20.79
C GLY A 149 21.40 -8.57 20.88
N ALA A 150 22.33 -8.13 21.72
CA ALA A 150 23.39 -8.97 22.27
C ALA A 150 22.92 -9.55 23.61
#